data_AF-A0A494VSE1-F1
#
_entry.id   AF-A0A494VSE1-F1
#
_cell.length_a   1.000
_cell.length_b   1.000
_cell.length_c   1.000
_cell.angle_alpha   90.00
_cell.angle_beta   90.00
_cell.angle_gamma   90.00
#
_symmetry.space_group_name_H-M   'P 1'
#
loop_
_entity.id
_entity.type
_entity.pdbx_description
1 polymer ?
#
loop_
_entity_poly.entity_id
_entity_poly.type
_entity_poly.pdbx_seq_one_letter_code
_entity_poly.pdbx_strand_id
1 'polypeptide(L)'
;MDSSVNFQELKEELRELGFSDPRVTNRIGEMIFQQDHYGWAMSDLEKHGQEESYFIFDFGRGDDGRFNLLYYAGHLSVNGDLGNERFQHFLPDVPREQALRLLDERAKYPELDFNSCYTPLSLEEVRTKLEAFKLPVPLEKKFQPIIAQLTQTGFNDPNLFRALQQKIEERQERFYLESLSPSGRHDILFTLNFAPDASGQTRLDNYRGCFVSPDPIARQKTGSELYHPAVGEHFEASVNKQLAITLLETRPTIKSSGYYYNTPPLTDKQVTQLLNQNSMNTQNVEFLKKSLLNLGFGDKVNDLLEKKIEAKEPEFALLTNMSYNQKDVAYALHFKAGSEGDMYFFNKFDAALNSKPDEKQSFYINKGNGITAKEAFNLMEGRAVHKTLFNKEDEKYQAWLKLDDDNLSPGGNKLFKRWNENYGFDVEKVLSGKGIKEMATAEGQEALIKSLKKGNAQQVTVERDGKEQKFFVTASPQFKTVDVFDAKMKKVKREELLQPEQKQSSSQKQDNQQKQDKQQKEGLPAKKHKGVKV
;
A
#
# COMPACT_ATOMS: atom_id res chain seq x y z
N MET A 1 28.19 2.02 0.86
CA MET A 1 27.96 2.14 2.32
C MET A 1 27.52 0.78 2.87
N ASP A 2 27.83 0.43 4.12
CA ASP A 2 27.26 -0.78 4.75
C ASP A 2 25.79 -0.53 5.11
N SER A 3 24.89 -1.29 4.48
CA SER A 3 23.45 -1.23 4.71
C SER A 3 23.07 -1.52 6.17
N SER A 4 23.84 -2.37 6.85
CA SER A 4 23.64 -2.72 8.25
C SER A 4 23.94 -1.54 9.17
N VAL A 5 24.99 -0.76 8.87
CA VAL A 5 25.37 0.44 9.61
C VAL A 5 24.35 1.55 9.40
N ASN A 6 23.99 1.84 8.14
CA ASN A 6 22.95 2.83 7.81
C ASN A 6 21.61 2.50 8.48
N PHE A 7 21.24 1.21 8.56
CA PHE A 7 20.04 0.76 9.25
C PHE A 7 20.07 1.02 10.76
N GLN A 8 21.20 0.76 11.45
CA GLN A 8 21.29 1.06 12.88
C GLN A 8 21.31 2.56 13.15
N GLU A 9 22.03 3.35 12.34
CA GLU A 9 22.07 4.81 12.46
C GLU A 9 20.67 5.44 12.32
N LEU A 10 19.93 5.09 11.26
CA LEU A 10 18.59 5.66 11.01
C LEU A 10 17.53 5.16 12.01
N LYS A 11 17.73 3.96 12.58
CA LYS A 11 16.91 3.45 13.69
C LYS A 11 17.19 4.22 14.99
N GLU A 12 18.43 4.63 15.23
CA GLU A 12 18.81 5.44 16.38
C GLU A 12 18.30 6.88 16.24
N GLU A 13 18.45 7.48 15.06
CA GLU A 13 17.90 8.80 14.72
C GLU A 13 16.40 8.91 15.04
N LEU A 14 15.59 7.94 14.60
CA LEU A 14 14.16 7.90 14.94
C LEU A 14 13.91 7.72 16.44
N ARG A 15 14.76 6.95 17.14
CA ARG A 15 14.65 6.77 18.59
C ARG A 15 14.91 8.08 19.33
N GLU A 16 15.92 8.84 18.92
CA GLU A 16 16.23 10.17 19.46
C GLU A 16 15.10 11.19 19.20
N LEU A 17 14.43 11.10 18.06
CA LEU A 17 13.22 11.86 17.75
C LEU A 17 11.98 11.41 18.56
N GLY A 18 12.04 10.31 19.30
CA GLY A 18 10.95 9.79 20.13
C GLY A 18 10.02 8.78 19.42
N PHE A 19 10.46 8.20 18.30
CA PHE A 19 9.74 7.19 17.55
C PHE A 19 10.38 5.80 17.74
N SER A 20 9.59 4.82 18.17
CA SER A 20 10.06 3.47 18.49
C SER A 20 9.24 2.35 17.86
N ASP A 21 8.33 2.67 16.94
CA ASP A 21 7.42 1.70 16.29
C ASP A 21 8.21 0.60 15.54
N PRO A 22 8.04 -0.69 15.91
CA PRO A 22 8.66 -1.81 15.22
C PRO A 22 8.33 -1.89 13.73
N ARG A 23 7.18 -1.40 13.29
CA ARG A 23 6.72 -1.46 11.89
C ARG A 23 7.43 -0.41 11.04
N VAL A 24 7.63 0.79 11.58
CA VAL A 24 8.47 1.84 10.97
C VAL A 24 9.91 1.34 10.84
N THR A 25 10.48 0.79 11.91
CA THR A 25 11.87 0.28 11.87
C THR A 25 12.03 -0.94 10.95
N ASN A 26 11.08 -1.89 10.93
CA ASN A 26 11.09 -3.00 9.97
C ASN A 26 11.01 -2.50 8.52
N ARG A 27 10.15 -1.51 8.24
CA ARG A 27 9.99 -0.94 6.90
C ARG A 27 11.26 -0.24 6.41
N ILE A 28 12.00 0.44 7.30
CA ILE A 28 13.30 1.04 6.97
C ILE A 28 14.34 -0.03 6.63
N GLY A 29 14.35 -1.15 7.36
CA GLY A 29 15.18 -2.30 7.03
C GLY A 29 14.88 -2.80 5.61
N GLU A 30 13.61 -3.00 5.28
CA GLU A 30 13.18 -3.37 3.92
C GLU A 30 13.74 -2.42 2.86
N MET A 31 13.54 -1.10 3.00
CA MET A 31 13.96 -0.10 2.01
C MET A 31 15.49 -0.02 1.85
N ILE A 32 16.23 -0.10 2.96
CA ILE A 32 17.70 -0.05 2.93
C ILE A 32 18.28 -1.29 2.24
N PHE A 33 17.77 -2.49 2.55
CA PHE A 33 18.28 -3.76 2.00
C PHE A 33 17.73 -4.11 0.60
N GLN A 34 16.59 -3.54 0.18
CA GLN A 34 16.07 -3.66 -1.20
C GLN A 34 16.69 -2.66 -2.18
N GLN A 35 17.51 -1.73 -1.69
CA GLN A 35 18.13 -0.64 -2.45
C GLN A 35 17.13 0.38 -3.03
N ASP A 36 16.04 0.65 -2.31
CA ASP A 36 15.06 1.65 -2.72
C ASP A 36 15.71 3.05 -2.82
N HIS A 37 15.27 3.83 -3.81
CA HIS A 37 15.69 5.23 -4.02
C HIS A 37 14.85 6.21 -3.20
N TYR A 38 13.58 5.90 -2.98
CA TYR A 38 12.62 6.66 -2.18
C TYR A 38 11.64 5.67 -1.55
N GLY A 39 11.14 5.97 -0.36
CA GLY A 39 10.07 5.19 0.24
C GLY A 39 9.57 5.81 1.54
N TRP A 40 8.44 5.30 2.04
CA TRP A 40 7.80 5.81 3.24
C TRP A 40 7.46 4.70 4.24
N ALA A 41 7.22 5.11 5.48
CA ALA A 41 6.71 4.29 6.56
C ALA A 41 5.65 5.07 7.37
N MET A 42 4.80 4.37 8.13
CA MET A 42 3.77 5.00 8.97
C MET A 42 3.74 4.38 10.37
N SER A 43 3.53 5.21 11.40
CA SER A 43 3.41 4.78 12.79
C SER A 43 2.07 4.11 13.09
N ASP A 44 1.89 3.63 14.32
CA ASP A 44 0.59 3.22 14.83
C ASP A 44 -0.28 4.45 15.08
N LEU A 45 -1.59 4.22 15.13
CA LEU A 45 -2.57 5.20 15.56
C LEU A 45 -2.62 5.20 17.09
N GLU A 46 -1.95 6.16 17.72
CA GLU A 46 -1.90 6.32 19.17
C GLU A 46 -3.13 7.10 19.66
N LYS A 47 -3.94 6.46 20.51
CA LYS A 47 -5.15 7.06 21.11
C LYS A 47 -4.81 7.86 22.38
N HIS A 48 -5.21 9.12 22.39
CA HIS A 48 -5.09 10.05 23.51
C HIS A 48 -6.50 10.54 23.92
N GLY A 49 -7.23 9.68 24.63
CA GLY A 49 -8.63 9.99 25.03
C GLY A 49 -9.58 9.91 23.84
N GLN A 50 -10.11 11.05 23.39
CA GLN A 50 -10.92 11.16 22.17
C GLN A 50 -10.11 11.60 20.94
N GLU A 51 -8.82 11.89 21.10
CA GLU A 51 -7.93 12.30 20.01
C GLU A 51 -7.07 11.12 19.57
N GLU A 52 -6.70 11.08 18.30
CA GLU A 52 -5.90 9.99 17.73
C GLU A 52 -4.77 10.57 16.88
N SER A 53 -3.53 10.12 17.10
CA SER A 53 -2.35 10.64 16.37
C SER A 53 -1.59 9.56 15.62
N TYR A 54 -1.04 9.91 14.46
CA TYR A 54 -0.16 9.04 13.68
C TYR A 54 0.86 9.86 12.89
N PHE A 55 1.92 9.21 12.44
CA PHE A 55 3.05 9.84 11.75
C PHE A 55 3.38 9.09 10.46
N ILE A 56 3.65 9.83 9.38
CA ILE A 56 4.16 9.31 8.11
C ILE A 56 5.58 9.82 7.94
N PHE A 57 6.52 8.94 7.60
CA PHE A 57 7.94 9.23 7.45
C PHE A 57 8.35 9.02 6.00
N ASP A 58 8.95 10.03 5.37
CA ASP A 58 9.41 9.97 3.98
C ASP A 58 10.95 9.91 3.95
N PHE A 59 11.49 8.92 3.25
CA PHE A 59 12.92 8.61 3.19
C PHE A 59 13.43 8.61 1.75
N GLY A 60 14.69 8.98 1.58
CA GLY A 60 15.34 9.03 0.27
C GLY A 60 16.79 8.59 0.33
N ARG A 61 17.28 8.05 -0.79
CA ARG A 61 18.69 7.69 -0.98
C ARG A 61 19.45 8.88 -1.58
N GLY A 62 20.48 9.34 -0.88
CA GLY A 62 21.41 10.35 -1.38
C GLY A 62 22.40 9.81 -2.41
N ASP A 63 23.14 10.71 -3.06
CA ASP A 63 24.15 10.38 -4.07
C ASP A 63 25.33 9.54 -3.53
N ASP A 64 25.56 9.60 -2.22
CA ASP A 64 26.51 8.75 -1.47
C ASP A 64 26.00 7.31 -1.25
N GLY A 65 24.77 7.03 -1.67
CA GLY A 65 24.07 5.76 -1.49
C GLY A 65 23.49 5.57 -0.08
N ARG A 66 23.55 6.57 0.80
CA ARG A 66 22.97 6.55 2.16
C ARG A 66 21.47 6.81 2.09
N PHE A 67 20.69 6.03 2.84
CA PHE A 67 19.27 6.25 3.03
C PHE A 67 19.06 7.14 4.26
N ASN A 68 18.29 8.22 4.10
CA ASN A 68 18.07 9.24 5.14
C ASN A 68 16.58 9.54 5.28
N LEU A 69 16.15 9.97 6.47
CA LEU A 69 14.85 10.61 6.65
C LEU A 69 14.90 12.00 5.96
N LEU A 70 13.92 12.30 5.11
CA LEU A 70 13.84 13.59 4.40
C LEU A 70 12.97 14.57 5.19
N TYR A 71 11.81 14.10 5.63
CA TYR A 71 10.84 14.80 6.48
C TYR A 71 9.83 13.77 7.00
N TYR A 72 8.96 14.18 7.92
CA TYR A 72 7.82 13.38 8.36
C TYR A 72 6.58 14.26 8.54
N ALA A 73 5.40 13.71 8.30
CA ALA A 73 4.12 14.36 8.59
C ALA A 73 3.54 13.82 9.90
N GLY A 74 3.14 14.70 10.81
CA GLY A 74 2.34 14.34 11.98
C GLY A 74 0.87 14.68 11.75
N HIS A 75 -0.02 13.77 12.15
CA HIS A 75 -1.47 13.89 12.06
C HIS A 75 -2.12 13.75 13.45
N LEU A 76 -3.16 14.54 13.70
CA LEU A 76 -3.97 14.52 14.92
C LEU A 76 -5.46 14.66 14.55
N SER A 77 -6.24 13.62 14.80
CA SER A 77 -7.71 13.61 14.72
C SER A 77 -8.30 14.24 15.98
N VAL A 78 -9.17 15.24 15.80
CA VAL A 78 -9.81 15.97 16.90
C VAL A 78 -11.20 15.40 17.17
N ASN A 79 -11.47 14.99 18.42
CA ASN A 79 -12.71 14.32 18.82
C ASN A 79 -13.05 13.01 18.06
N GLY A 80 -12.05 12.37 17.45
CA GLY A 80 -12.20 11.13 16.68
C GLY A 80 -12.81 11.33 15.29
N ASP A 81 -12.93 12.57 14.82
CA ASP A 81 -13.39 12.89 13.46
C ASP A 81 -12.20 13.00 12.50
N LEU A 82 -12.00 11.94 11.70
CA LEU A 82 -10.99 11.90 10.62
C LEU A 82 -11.27 12.92 9.49
N GLY A 83 -12.48 13.50 9.42
CA GLY A 83 -12.77 14.64 8.56
C GLY A 83 -12.22 15.97 9.08
N ASN A 84 -11.74 16.01 10.33
CA ASN A 84 -11.29 17.20 11.04
C ASN A 84 -9.86 17.03 11.61
N GLU A 85 -8.96 16.41 10.83
CA GLU A 85 -7.57 16.26 11.22
C GLU A 85 -6.80 17.60 11.22
N ARG A 86 -5.79 17.68 12.09
CA ARG A 86 -4.68 18.64 11.99
C ARG A 86 -3.45 17.88 11.53
N PHE A 87 -2.82 18.37 10.46
CA PHE A 87 -1.58 17.80 9.95
C PHE A 87 -0.52 18.87 9.74
N GLN A 88 0.74 18.46 9.82
CA GLN A 88 1.90 19.31 9.56
C GLN A 88 3.09 18.44 9.15
N HIS A 89 3.84 18.88 8.13
CA HIS A 89 5.14 18.31 7.78
C HIS A 89 6.25 18.93 8.64
N PHE A 90 7.24 18.13 9.00
CA PHE A 90 8.35 18.45 9.90
C PHE A 90 9.67 17.93 9.33
N LEU A 91 10.75 18.67 9.53
CA LEU A 91 12.08 18.23 9.19
C LEU A 91 12.63 17.21 10.23
N PRO A 92 13.68 16.45 9.90
CA PRO A 92 14.30 15.44 10.78
C PRO A 92 14.92 16.00 12.08
N ASP A 93 14.86 17.31 12.34
CA ASP A 93 15.33 17.95 13.57
C ASP A 93 14.22 18.15 14.62
N VAL A 94 12.95 17.92 14.28
CA VAL A 94 11.79 18.13 15.17
C VAL A 94 11.49 16.87 15.98
N PRO A 95 11.59 16.86 17.33
CA PRO A 95 11.18 15.72 18.14
C PRO A 95 9.66 15.55 18.16
N ARG A 96 9.19 14.29 18.28
CA ARG A 96 7.78 13.89 18.34
C ARG A 96 6.94 14.74 19.30
N GLU A 97 7.46 15.02 20.50
CA GLU A 97 6.76 15.82 21.52
C GLU A 97 6.45 17.24 21.02
N GLN A 98 7.39 17.86 20.32
CA GLN A 98 7.23 19.23 19.79
C GLN A 98 6.29 19.26 18.58
N ALA A 99 6.29 18.21 17.76
CA ALA A 99 5.33 18.02 16.69
C ALA A 99 3.90 17.87 17.22
N LEU A 100 3.67 16.98 18.21
CA LEU A 100 2.37 16.81 18.87
C LEU A 100 1.87 18.12 19.47
N ARG A 101 2.70 18.81 20.27
CA ARG A 101 2.32 20.09 20.88
C ARG A 101 1.88 21.15 19.86
N LEU A 102 2.48 21.18 18.67
CA LEU A 102 2.05 22.10 17.61
C LEU A 102 0.71 21.68 16.99
N LEU A 103 0.44 20.38 16.87
CA LEU A 103 -0.85 19.85 16.43
C LEU A 103 -1.95 20.12 17.48
N ASP A 104 -1.66 19.96 18.76
CA ASP A 104 -2.57 20.28 19.88
C ASP A 104 -2.97 21.77 19.88
N GLU A 105 -2.01 22.69 19.72
CA GLU A 105 -2.33 24.12 19.60
C GLU A 105 -3.15 24.40 18.32
N ARG A 106 -2.83 23.77 17.19
CA ARG A 106 -3.65 23.87 15.96
C ARG A 106 -5.06 23.27 16.11
N ALA A 107 -5.26 22.31 17.00
CA ALA A 107 -6.58 21.75 17.30
C ALA A 107 -7.45 22.75 18.10
N LYS A 108 -6.85 23.52 19.02
CA LYS A 108 -7.51 24.55 19.83
C LYS A 108 -7.95 25.78 19.04
N TYR A 109 -7.31 26.06 17.90
CA TYR A 109 -7.54 27.25 17.09
C TYR A 109 -7.83 26.92 15.61
N PRO A 110 -8.94 26.20 15.31
CA PRO A 110 -9.27 25.71 13.97
C PRO A 110 -9.48 26.83 12.91
N GLU A 111 -9.83 28.03 13.35
CA GLU A 111 -10.00 29.24 12.51
C GLU A 111 -8.68 29.97 12.17
N LEU A 112 -7.54 29.46 12.66
CA LEU A 112 -6.22 29.86 12.22
C LEU A 112 -5.77 28.95 11.07
N ASP A 113 -6.29 29.20 9.87
CA ASP A 113 -5.85 28.48 8.67
C ASP A 113 -4.41 28.87 8.29
N PHE A 114 -3.45 28.14 8.86
CA PHE A 114 -2.03 28.27 8.52
C PHE A 114 -1.75 27.51 7.22
N ASN A 115 -1.93 28.22 6.09
CA ASN A 115 -1.72 27.85 4.66
C ASN A 115 -0.33 27.27 4.26
N SER A 116 0.32 26.49 5.13
CA SER A 116 1.68 25.94 4.96
C SER A 116 1.89 24.60 5.70
N CYS A 117 0.81 23.83 5.92
CA CYS A 117 0.85 22.50 6.56
C CYS A 117 1.57 21.42 5.73
N TYR A 118 1.73 21.63 4.42
CA TYR A 118 2.52 20.78 3.51
C TYR A 118 4.01 21.14 3.46
N THR A 119 4.42 22.30 4.00
CA THR A 119 5.83 22.70 4.04
C THR A 119 6.48 22.11 5.28
N PRO A 120 7.57 21.32 5.16
CA PRO A 120 8.31 20.82 6.32
C PRO A 120 8.85 21.98 7.18
N LEU A 121 8.55 21.96 8.47
CA LEU A 121 9.06 22.93 9.44
C LEU A 121 10.28 22.40 10.18
N SER A 122 11.28 23.26 10.37
CA SER A 122 12.39 23.05 11.31
C SER A 122 11.95 23.18 12.77
N LEU A 123 12.78 22.71 13.70
CA LEU A 123 12.57 22.85 15.15
C LEU A 123 12.53 24.33 15.59
N GLU A 124 13.26 25.20 14.92
CA GLU A 124 13.22 26.65 15.17
C GLU A 124 11.87 27.24 14.75
N GLU A 125 11.36 26.91 13.57
CA GLU A 125 10.05 27.38 13.10
C GLU A 125 8.88 26.80 13.93
N VAL A 126 8.98 25.54 14.37
CA VAL A 126 8.03 24.94 15.31
C VAL A 126 8.03 25.70 16.63
N ARG A 127 9.20 26.02 17.18
CA ARG A 127 9.32 26.84 18.40
C ARG A 127 8.73 28.24 18.19
N THR A 128 9.07 28.93 17.10
CA THR A 128 8.52 30.26 16.78
C THR A 128 6.99 30.24 16.69
N LYS A 129 6.41 29.21 16.06
CA LYS A 129 4.94 29.05 16.01
C LYS A 129 4.36 28.78 17.40
N LEU A 130 4.96 27.91 18.20
CA LEU A 130 4.53 27.65 19.58
C LEU A 130 4.61 28.89 20.48
N GLU A 131 5.63 29.75 20.33
CA GLU A 131 5.67 31.05 21.02
C GLU A 131 4.58 32.01 20.49
N ALA A 132 4.26 31.98 19.20
CA ALA A 132 3.17 32.78 18.64
C ALA A 132 1.78 32.38 19.19
N PHE A 133 1.56 31.12 19.57
CA PHE A 133 0.36 30.68 20.30
C PHE A 133 0.33 31.16 21.77
N LYS A 134 1.48 31.49 22.38
CA LYS A 134 1.53 32.08 23.73
C LYS A 134 1.28 33.58 23.74
N LEU A 135 1.44 34.27 22.60
CA LEU A 135 0.99 35.64 22.46
C LEU A 135 -0.55 35.67 22.52
N PRO A 136 -1.16 36.59 23.29
CA PRO A 136 -2.61 36.64 23.39
C PRO A 136 -3.22 36.86 22.00
N VAL A 137 -4.17 35.99 21.62
CA VAL A 137 -4.84 35.94 20.31
C VAL A 137 -5.11 37.36 19.78
N PRO A 138 -4.64 37.72 18.57
CA PRO A 138 -4.80 39.05 18.01
C PRO A 138 -6.24 39.50 18.09
N LEU A 139 -6.46 40.67 18.70
CA LEU A 139 -7.77 41.15 19.12
C LEU A 139 -8.79 41.13 17.96
N GLU A 140 -8.30 41.45 16.76
CA GLU A 140 -8.95 41.35 15.45
C GLU A 140 -9.76 40.06 15.24
N LYS A 141 -9.29 38.88 15.68
CA LYS A 141 -10.02 37.62 15.50
C LYS A 141 -11.21 37.44 16.46
N LYS A 142 -11.24 38.12 17.61
CA LYS A 142 -12.45 38.17 18.46
C LYS A 142 -13.54 39.09 17.90
N PHE A 143 -13.17 40.06 17.05
CA PHE A 143 -14.12 41.02 16.48
C PHE A 143 -14.89 40.51 15.28
N GLN A 144 -14.26 39.73 14.40
CA GLN A 144 -14.88 39.30 13.13
C GLN A 144 -16.27 38.64 13.28
N PRO A 145 -16.53 37.73 14.24
CA PRO A 145 -17.85 37.13 14.41
C PRO A 145 -18.94 38.13 14.79
N ILE A 146 -18.61 39.14 15.61
CA ILE A 146 -19.55 40.14 16.11
C ILE A 146 -19.80 41.21 15.03
N ILE A 147 -18.75 41.62 14.32
CA ILE A 147 -18.87 42.52 13.16
C ILE A 147 -19.77 41.86 12.10
N ALA A 148 -19.54 40.59 11.76
CA ALA A 148 -20.39 39.86 10.83
C ALA A 148 -21.86 39.78 11.30
N GLN A 149 -22.11 39.56 12.60
CA GLN A 149 -23.46 39.55 13.18
C GLN A 149 -24.15 40.92 13.06
N LEU A 150 -23.42 42.02 13.29
CA LEU A 150 -23.93 43.40 13.14
C LEU A 150 -24.16 43.77 11.67
N THR A 151 -23.25 43.39 10.78
CA THR A 151 -23.41 43.56 9.32
C THR A 151 -24.64 42.83 8.78
N GLN A 152 -24.90 41.59 9.22
CA GLN A 152 -26.07 40.80 8.81
C GLN A 152 -27.40 41.38 9.35
N THR A 153 -27.37 42.05 10.50
CA THR A 153 -28.53 42.75 11.08
C THR A 153 -28.67 44.20 10.57
N GLY A 154 -27.77 44.64 9.68
CA GLY A 154 -27.79 45.94 9.01
C GLY A 154 -27.06 47.07 9.76
N PHE A 155 -26.54 46.83 10.96
CA PHE A 155 -25.82 47.80 11.77
C PHE A 155 -24.38 48.00 11.30
N ASN A 156 -24.21 48.61 10.12
CA ASN A 156 -22.92 48.92 9.48
C ASN A 156 -22.43 50.35 9.77
N ASP A 157 -22.40 50.78 11.04
CA ASP A 157 -21.80 52.06 11.44
C ASP A 157 -20.32 51.89 11.85
N PRO A 158 -19.35 52.54 11.15
CA PRO A 158 -17.94 52.49 11.53
C PRO A 158 -17.65 53.01 12.95
N ASN A 159 -18.48 53.92 13.49
CA ASN A 159 -18.31 54.41 14.86
C ASN A 159 -18.80 53.39 15.90
N LEU A 160 -19.87 52.65 15.59
CA LEU A 160 -20.32 51.51 16.39
C LEU A 160 -19.21 50.45 16.49
N PHE A 161 -18.57 50.12 15.37
CA PHE A 161 -17.47 49.14 15.37
C PHE A 161 -16.26 49.61 16.18
N ARG A 162 -15.92 50.92 16.14
CA ARG A 162 -14.86 51.48 16.99
C ARG A 162 -15.21 51.43 18.48
N ALA A 163 -16.47 51.71 18.85
CA ALA A 163 -16.93 51.64 20.23
C ALA A 163 -16.99 50.18 20.75
N LEU A 164 -17.38 49.23 19.89
CA LEU A 164 -17.31 47.79 20.15
C LEU A 164 -15.87 47.32 20.39
N GLN A 165 -14.92 47.82 19.60
CA GLN A 165 -13.50 47.52 19.79
C GLN A 165 -13.03 47.90 21.20
N GLN A 166 -13.27 49.16 21.60
CA GLN A 166 -12.89 49.66 22.91
C GLN A 166 -13.55 48.87 24.06
N LYS A 167 -14.82 48.49 23.95
CA LYS A 167 -15.53 47.77 25.02
C LYS A 167 -14.98 46.36 25.28
N ILE A 168 -14.49 45.71 24.24
CA ILE A 168 -13.85 44.37 24.33
C ILE A 168 -12.39 44.50 24.78
N GLU A 169 -11.68 45.56 24.39
CA GLU A 169 -10.36 45.93 24.96
C GLU A 169 -10.43 46.14 26.48
N GLU A 170 -11.46 46.82 26.97
CA GLU A 170 -11.77 47.03 28.39
C GLU A 170 -12.21 45.75 29.14
N ARG A 171 -12.30 44.60 28.46
CA ARG A 171 -12.76 43.29 29.00
C ARG A 171 -14.13 43.35 29.68
N GLN A 172 -15.04 44.20 29.22
CA GLN A 172 -16.41 44.20 29.76
C GLN A 172 -17.17 42.97 29.27
N GLU A 173 -17.58 42.08 30.18
CA GLU A 173 -18.31 40.85 29.82
C GLU A 173 -19.71 41.15 29.28
N ARG A 174 -20.40 42.13 29.88
CA ARG A 174 -21.70 42.64 29.44
C ARG A 174 -21.64 44.15 29.31
N PHE A 175 -22.08 44.66 28.16
CA PHE A 175 -22.14 46.09 27.86
C PHE A 175 -23.22 46.37 26.80
N TYR A 176 -23.51 47.64 26.58
CA TYR A 176 -24.36 48.08 25.49
C TYR A 176 -23.67 49.15 24.64
N LEU A 177 -24.11 49.29 23.39
CA LEU A 177 -23.73 50.35 22.47
C LEU A 177 -24.98 50.96 21.85
N GLU A 178 -24.88 52.18 21.34
CA GLU A 178 -25.98 52.84 20.65
C GLU A 178 -25.64 53.09 19.17
N SER A 179 -26.61 52.90 18.29
CA SER A 179 -26.46 53.09 16.84
C SER A 179 -27.75 53.62 16.23
N LEU A 180 -27.65 54.44 15.18
CA LEU A 180 -28.82 54.90 14.42
C LEU A 180 -29.39 53.78 13.52
N SER A 181 -30.61 53.96 13.01
CA SER A 181 -31.30 52.94 12.22
C SER A 181 -30.51 52.47 10.97
N PRO A 182 -30.36 51.15 10.76
CA PRO A 182 -29.87 50.56 9.50
C PRO A 182 -30.59 51.03 8.23
N SER A 183 -31.83 51.51 8.36
CA SER A 183 -32.67 51.94 7.24
C SER A 183 -32.43 53.39 6.78
N GLY A 184 -31.44 54.10 7.32
CA GLY A 184 -31.20 55.52 7.05
C GLY A 184 -32.17 56.47 7.76
N ARG A 185 -33.03 55.93 8.64
CA ARG A 185 -33.98 56.70 9.46
C ARG A 185 -33.33 57.24 10.72
N HIS A 186 -32.96 58.52 10.69
CA HIS A 186 -32.30 59.23 11.79
C HIS A 186 -33.19 59.51 13.01
N ASP A 187 -34.50 59.23 12.91
CA ASP A 187 -35.50 59.33 13.98
C ASP A 187 -35.54 58.11 14.93
N ILE A 188 -34.69 57.10 14.73
CA ILE A 188 -34.66 55.89 15.56
C ILE A 188 -33.24 55.57 16.03
N LEU A 189 -33.06 55.46 17.34
CA LEU A 189 -31.85 55.02 18.00
C LEU A 189 -32.03 53.58 18.51
N PHE A 190 -31.04 52.74 18.27
CA PHE A 190 -31.00 51.36 18.73
C PHE A 190 -29.97 51.18 19.83
N THR A 191 -30.41 50.65 20.97
CA THR A 191 -29.52 50.14 22.01
C THR A 191 -29.25 48.66 21.74
N LEU A 192 -27.98 48.33 21.52
CA LEU A 192 -27.46 47.01 21.18
C LEU A 192 -26.82 46.43 22.44
N ASN A 193 -27.36 45.33 22.98
CA ASN A 193 -26.88 44.69 24.21
C ASN A 193 -25.99 43.49 23.88
N PHE A 194 -24.81 43.43 24.48
CA PHE A 194 -23.82 42.37 24.27
C PHE A 194 -23.59 41.57 25.56
N ALA A 195 -23.46 40.26 25.41
CA ALA A 195 -23.24 39.31 26.50
C ALA A 195 -22.41 38.11 26.01
N PRO A 196 -21.75 37.35 26.90
CA PRO A 196 -21.08 36.12 26.50
C PRO A 196 -22.11 35.01 26.28
N ASP A 197 -21.93 34.23 25.22
CA ASP A 197 -22.70 33.01 24.98
C ASP A 197 -22.20 31.83 25.84
N ALA A 198 -22.77 30.63 25.62
CA ALA A 198 -22.40 29.42 26.36
C ALA A 198 -20.93 28.97 26.17
N SER A 199 -20.22 29.49 25.17
CA SER A 199 -18.79 29.26 24.95
C SER A 199 -17.90 30.35 25.58
N GLY A 200 -18.50 31.37 26.22
CA GLY A 200 -17.80 32.53 26.76
C GLY A 200 -17.49 33.61 25.71
N GLN A 201 -17.99 33.47 24.48
CA GLN A 201 -17.75 34.44 23.41
C GLN A 201 -18.79 35.56 23.45
N THR A 202 -18.34 36.82 23.50
CA THR A 202 -19.21 37.99 23.41
C THR A 202 -19.99 37.97 22.09
N ARG A 203 -21.32 38.13 22.15
CA ARG A 203 -22.23 38.24 21.01
C ARG A 203 -23.24 39.36 21.22
N LEU A 204 -23.88 39.82 20.15
CA LEU A 204 -25.11 40.60 20.26
C LEU A 204 -26.21 39.67 20.81
N ASP A 205 -26.66 39.96 22.02
CA ASP A 205 -27.65 39.17 22.78
C ASP A 205 -29.08 39.62 22.41
N ASN A 206 -29.32 40.92 22.46
CA ASN A 206 -30.58 41.53 22.01
C ASN A 206 -30.37 43.00 21.60
N TYR A 207 -31.37 43.58 20.95
CA TYR A 207 -31.40 45.01 20.66
C TYR A 207 -32.81 45.59 20.81
N ARG A 208 -32.89 46.89 21.11
CA ARG A 208 -34.15 47.64 21.24
C ARG A 208 -34.06 48.95 20.46
N GLY A 209 -35.07 49.24 19.65
CA GLY A 209 -35.18 50.50 18.91
C GLY A 209 -36.18 51.45 19.56
N CYS A 210 -35.78 52.71 19.76
CA CYS A 210 -36.61 53.77 20.33
C CYS A 210 -36.67 54.97 19.37
N PHE A 211 -37.86 55.56 19.21
CA PHE A 211 -38.00 56.80 18.45
C PHE A 211 -37.40 57.98 19.21
N VAL A 212 -36.52 58.73 18.55
CA VAL A 212 -35.88 59.92 19.10
C VAL A 212 -36.72 61.14 18.74
N SER A 213 -37.67 61.50 19.61
CA SER A 213 -38.32 62.81 19.50
C SER A 213 -37.28 63.94 19.63
N PRO A 214 -37.36 65.00 18.81
CA PRO A 214 -36.55 66.21 19.01
C PRO A 214 -36.89 66.96 20.31
N ASP A 215 -38.07 66.69 20.90
CA ASP A 215 -38.52 67.31 22.15
C ASP A 215 -38.03 66.51 23.38
N PRO A 216 -37.21 67.11 24.27
CA PRO A 216 -36.71 66.44 25.48
C PRO A 216 -37.80 65.93 26.42
N ILE A 217 -38.99 66.57 26.45
CA ILE A 217 -40.07 66.26 27.39
C ILE A 217 -40.80 64.96 27.00
N ALA A 218 -40.78 64.59 25.72
CA ALA A 218 -41.43 63.37 25.22
C ALA A 218 -40.70 62.07 25.61
N ARG A 219 -39.39 62.13 25.91
CA ARG A 219 -38.53 60.96 26.21
C ARG A 219 -38.99 60.13 27.41
N GLN A 220 -39.85 60.68 28.28
CA GLN A 220 -40.36 59.99 29.46
C GLN A 220 -41.73 59.30 29.27
N LYS A 221 -42.39 59.42 28.10
CA LYS A 221 -43.82 59.03 27.96
C LYS A 221 -44.22 58.12 26.80
N THR A 222 -43.36 57.85 25.81
CA THR A 222 -43.72 56.98 24.67
C THR A 222 -43.10 55.59 24.79
N GLY A 223 -43.70 54.75 25.63
CA GLY A 223 -43.43 53.31 25.64
C GLY A 223 -44.18 52.60 24.51
N SER A 224 -43.49 52.35 23.40
CA SER A 224 -43.94 51.44 22.34
C SER A 224 -42.79 50.52 21.96
N GLU A 225 -42.63 49.43 22.72
CA GLU A 225 -41.52 48.48 22.56
C GLU A 225 -41.68 47.64 21.29
N LEU A 226 -40.66 47.66 20.42
CA LEU A 226 -40.48 46.65 19.38
C LEU A 226 -39.48 45.62 19.88
N TYR A 227 -39.99 44.48 20.35
CA TYR A 227 -39.20 43.36 20.84
C TYR A 227 -39.12 42.27 19.78
N HIS A 228 -37.93 41.82 19.42
CA HIS A 228 -37.73 40.66 18.55
C HIS A 228 -36.82 39.64 19.25
N PRO A 229 -37.34 38.50 19.73
CA PRO A 229 -36.50 37.43 20.26
C PRO A 229 -35.83 36.68 19.11
N ALA A 230 -34.60 36.22 19.33
CA ALA A 230 -33.91 35.33 18.41
C ALA A 230 -33.88 33.90 18.98
N VAL A 231 -34.52 32.97 18.24
CA VAL A 231 -34.48 31.50 18.39
C VAL A 231 -35.27 30.90 19.58
N GLY A 232 -36.28 30.08 19.25
CA GLY A 232 -37.14 29.34 20.20
C GLY A 232 -38.32 28.61 19.55
N GLU A 233 -38.03 27.60 18.72
CA GLU A 233 -38.87 26.52 18.12
C GLU A 233 -40.32 26.76 17.56
N HIS A 234 -40.46 26.40 16.28
CA HIS A 234 -41.59 25.77 15.54
C HIS A 234 -43.08 26.10 15.81
N PHE A 235 -43.75 26.68 14.80
CA PHE A 235 -44.74 25.91 13.97
C PHE A 235 -44.94 26.51 12.56
N GLU A 236 -45.67 25.77 11.70
CA GLU A 236 -45.73 25.87 10.24
C GLU A 236 -46.62 27.00 9.66
N ALA A 237 -46.23 27.51 8.49
CA ALA A 237 -47.15 27.92 7.41
C ALA A 237 -46.45 27.77 6.05
N SER A 238 -47.15 27.20 5.06
CA SER A 238 -46.58 26.79 3.77
C SER A 238 -46.62 27.90 2.70
N VAL A 239 -45.86 27.68 1.60
CA VAL A 239 -45.88 28.39 0.29
C VAL A 239 -44.97 29.63 0.11
N ASN A 240 -43.85 29.40 -0.57
CA ASN A 240 -43.14 30.28 -1.53
C ASN A 240 -42.86 31.76 -1.19
N LYS A 241 -41.79 32.03 -0.43
CA LYS A 241 -41.17 33.38 -0.37
C LYS A 241 -40.44 33.78 -1.67
N GLN A 242 -40.10 32.82 -2.54
CA GLN A 242 -39.38 33.09 -3.80
C GLN A 242 -40.23 33.83 -4.86
N LEU A 243 -41.56 33.77 -4.79
CA LEU A 243 -42.45 34.35 -5.81
C LEU A 243 -42.65 35.88 -5.68
N ALA A 244 -42.41 36.46 -4.51
CA ALA A 244 -42.67 37.89 -4.26
C ALA A 244 -41.61 38.82 -4.88
N ILE A 245 -40.41 38.31 -5.20
CA ILE A 245 -39.28 39.09 -5.71
C ILE A 245 -39.21 39.04 -7.24
N THR A 246 -39.90 38.10 -7.90
CA THR A 246 -39.85 37.89 -9.36
C THR A 246 -40.77 38.82 -10.16
N LEU A 247 -41.51 39.72 -9.52
CA LEU A 247 -42.54 40.56 -10.16
C LEU A 247 -42.16 42.04 -10.34
N LEU A 248 -40.86 42.37 -10.30
CA LEU A 248 -40.32 43.66 -10.75
C LEU A 248 -39.08 43.45 -11.63
N GLU A 249 -39.34 43.25 -12.94
CA GLU A 249 -38.71 43.94 -14.09
C GLU A 249 -37.16 44.09 -14.17
N THR A 250 -36.44 43.83 -15.27
CA THR A 250 -36.62 43.15 -16.58
C THR A 250 -35.22 42.78 -17.13
N ARG A 251 -35.09 41.83 -18.08
CA ARG A 251 -33.80 41.44 -18.73
C ARG A 251 -33.55 42.26 -20.02
N PRO A 252 -32.29 42.56 -20.45
CA PRO A 252 -31.55 41.62 -21.33
C PRO A 252 -29.98 41.61 -21.29
N THR A 253 -29.44 40.39 -21.43
CA THR A 253 -28.19 39.91 -22.11
C THR A 253 -26.97 40.79 -22.46
N ILE A 254 -25.75 40.20 -22.31
CA ILE A 254 -24.56 40.10 -23.25
C ILE A 254 -23.25 39.98 -22.42
N LYS A 255 -22.19 39.17 -22.68
CA LYS A 255 -21.86 37.97 -23.54
C LYS A 255 -20.56 37.30 -22.99
N SER A 256 -20.32 36.01 -23.32
CA SER A 256 -19.00 35.30 -23.45
C SER A 256 -18.03 35.22 -22.24
N SER A 257 -17.21 34.19 -22.00
CA SER A 257 -16.92 32.88 -22.64
C SER A 257 -16.11 32.04 -21.62
N GLY A 258 -16.20 30.70 -21.51
CA GLY A 258 -17.01 29.73 -22.24
C GLY A 258 -16.89 28.29 -21.69
N TYR A 259 -17.74 27.41 -22.20
CA TYR A 259 -17.63 25.94 -22.45
C TYR A 259 -16.41 25.16 -21.90
N TYR A 260 -16.48 23.90 -21.45
CA TYR A 260 -17.51 22.87 -21.16
C TYR A 260 -16.76 21.70 -20.46
N TYR A 261 -17.33 20.63 -19.88
CA TYR A 261 -18.68 20.04 -19.80
C TYR A 261 -19.00 19.64 -18.33
N ASN A 262 -20.25 19.24 -18.05
CA ASN A 262 -20.64 18.54 -16.82
C ASN A 262 -20.56 17.01 -17.00
N THR A 263 -19.92 16.32 -16.06
CA THR A 263 -20.36 14.98 -15.60
C THR A 263 -20.94 15.15 -14.20
N PRO A 264 -22.06 14.47 -13.85
CA PRO A 264 -22.65 14.62 -12.52
C PRO A 264 -21.66 14.15 -11.44
N PRO A 265 -21.53 14.87 -10.31
CA PRO A 265 -20.67 14.44 -9.21
C PRO A 265 -21.21 13.14 -8.62
N LEU A 266 -20.27 12.23 -8.34
CA LEU A 266 -20.54 10.95 -7.69
C LEU A 266 -20.95 11.23 -6.23
N THR A 267 -22.00 10.56 -5.76
CA THR A 267 -22.48 10.65 -4.37
C THR A 267 -21.44 10.09 -3.39
N ASP A 268 -21.46 10.47 -2.11
CA ASP A 268 -20.47 10.02 -1.12
C ASP A 268 -20.31 8.49 -1.08
N LYS A 269 -21.40 7.73 -1.22
CA LYS A 269 -21.35 6.26 -1.37
C LYS A 269 -20.53 5.81 -2.58
N GLN A 270 -20.69 6.47 -3.72
CA GLN A 270 -19.92 6.19 -4.93
C GLN A 270 -18.47 6.66 -4.80
N VAL A 271 -18.20 7.76 -4.09
CA VAL A 271 -16.84 8.25 -3.79
C VAL A 271 -16.12 7.28 -2.85
N THR A 272 -16.72 6.86 -1.74
CA THR A 272 -16.16 5.81 -0.87
C THR A 272 -15.96 4.50 -1.62
N GLN A 273 -16.90 4.10 -2.49
CA GLN A 273 -16.76 2.89 -3.30
C GLN A 273 -15.61 2.99 -4.32
N LEU A 274 -15.43 4.15 -4.97
CA LEU A 274 -14.32 4.40 -5.91
C LEU A 274 -12.96 4.55 -5.22
N LEU A 275 -12.91 5.17 -4.04
CA LEU A 275 -11.69 5.24 -3.22
C LEU A 275 -11.28 3.86 -2.71
N ASN A 276 -12.24 3.05 -2.27
CA ASN A 276 -12.00 1.66 -1.89
C ASN A 276 -11.58 0.80 -3.09
N GLN A 277 -12.22 0.96 -4.26
CA GLN A 277 -11.82 0.30 -5.50
C GLN A 277 -10.41 0.70 -5.94
N ASN A 278 -10.05 1.99 -5.93
CA ASN A 278 -8.71 2.44 -6.30
C ASN A 278 -7.63 1.99 -5.30
N SER A 279 -7.95 1.97 -4.00
CA SER A 279 -7.06 1.47 -2.95
C SER A 279 -6.84 -0.05 -3.07
N MET A 280 -7.92 -0.83 -3.22
CA MET A 280 -7.81 -2.28 -3.42
C MET A 280 -7.13 -2.64 -4.74
N ASN A 281 -7.40 -1.91 -5.83
CA ASN A 281 -6.76 -2.17 -7.12
C ASN A 281 -5.26 -1.85 -7.08
N THR A 282 -4.84 -0.75 -6.44
CA THR A 282 -3.42 -0.45 -6.22
C THR A 282 -2.72 -1.57 -5.43
N GLN A 283 -3.32 -2.04 -4.33
CA GLN A 283 -2.77 -3.17 -3.55
C GLN A 283 -2.75 -4.49 -4.34
N ASN A 284 -3.76 -4.73 -5.18
CA ASN A 284 -3.83 -5.92 -6.04
C ASN A 284 -2.73 -5.89 -7.11
N VAL A 285 -2.53 -4.75 -7.80
CA VAL A 285 -1.47 -4.55 -8.79
C VAL A 285 -0.09 -4.80 -8.17
N GLU A 286 0.21 -4.21 -7.01
CA GLU A 286 1.50 -4.43 -6.33
C GLU A 286 1.70 -5.89 -5.90
N PHE A 287 0.65 -6.56 -5.41
CA PHE A 287 0.69 -7.99 -5.12
C PHE A 287 0.99 -8.84 -6.38
N LEU A 288 0.41 -8.48 -7.53
CA LEU A 288 0.64 -9.16 -8.79
C LEU A 288 2.08 -8.92 -9.30
N LYS A 289 2.58 -7.69 -9.28
CA LYS A 289 3.99 -7.37 -9.60
C LYS A 289 4.97 -8.16 -8.74
N LYS A 290 4.77 -8.16 -7.41
CA LYS A 290 5.59 -8.92 -6.46
C LYS A 290 5.51 -10.42 -6.70
N SER A 291 4.34 -10.93 -7.09
CA SER A 291 4.15 -12.34 -7.48
C SER A 291 4.94 -12.67 -8.76
N LEU A 292 4.90 -11.80 -9.78
CA LEU A 292 5.67 -11.98 -11.02
C LEU A 292 7.18 -11.97 -10.80
N LEU A 293 7.67 -11.04 -9.97
CA LEU A 293 9.07 -10.97 -9.56
C LEU A 293 9.51 -12.25 -8.83
N ASN A 294 8.75 -12.67 -7.81
CA ASN A 294 9.04 -13.89 -7.02
C ASN A 294 8.97 -15.17 -7.86
N LEU A 295 8.07 -15.22 -8.84
CA LEU A 295 7.95 -16.34 -9.78
C LEU A 295 9.00 -16.27 -10.91
N GLY A 296 9.85 -15.25 -10.94
CA GLY A 296 11.00 -15.15 -11.83
C GLY A 296 10.69 -14.62 -13.23
N PHE A 297 9.56 -13.95 -13.42
CA PHE A 297 9.20 -13.25 -14.68
C PHE A 297 9.79 -11.83 -14.75
N GLY A 298 10.12 -11.24 -13.59
CA GLY A 298 10.65 -9.89 -13.48
C GLY A 298 9.58 -8.81 -13.63
N ASP A 299 9.99 -7.65 -14.12
CA ASP A 299 9.27 -6.38 -14.18
C ASP A 299 8.79 -5.99 -15.60
N LYS A 300 9.40 -6.54 -16.65
CA LYS A 300 9.17 -6.20 -18.07
C LYS A 300 7.72 -6.20 -18.57
N VAL A 301 6.80 -6.81 -17.84
CA VAL A 301 5.37 -6.88 -18.18
C VAL A 301 4.49 -6.01 -17.28
N ASN A 302 5.05 -5.31 -16.29
CA ASN A 302 4.32 -4.54 -15.29
C ASN A 302 3.52 -3.38 -15.93
N ASP A 303 4.14 -2.58 -16.80
CA ASP A 303 3.45 -1.50 -17.53
C ASP A 303 2.26 -2.00 -18.34
N LEU A 304 2.35 -3.23 -18.88
CA LEU A 304 1.28 -3.83 -19.66
C LEU A 304 0.21 -4.46 -18.73
N LEU A 305 0.62 -5.01 -17.59
CA LEU A 305 -0.28 -5.47 -16.53
C LEU A 305 -1.16 -4.33 -16.02
N GLU A 306 -0.55 -3.19 -15.67
CA GLU A 306 -1.24 -1.96 -15.24
C GLU A 306 -2.26 -1.51 -16.28
N LYS A 307 -1.81 -1.26 -17.53
CA LYS A 307 -2.70 -0.82 -18.62
C LYS A 307 -3.87 -1.77 -18.87
N LYS A 308 -3.67 -3.08 -18.72
CA LYS A 308 -4.73 -4.09 -18.88
C LYS A 308 -5.75 -4.08 -17.73
N ILE A 309 -5.28 -3.82 -16.51
CA ILE A 309 -6.11 -3.67 -15.31
C ILE A 309 -6.87 -2.34 -15.33
N GLU A 310 -6.22 -1.23 -15.71
CA GLU A 310 -6.83 0.09 -15.91
C GLU A 310 -7.92 0.06 -16.98
N ALA A 311 -7.68 -0.65 -18.09
CA ALA A 311 -8.66 -0.89 -19.15
C ALA A 311 -9.82 -1.82 -18.73
N LYS A 312 -9.75 -2.41 -17.52
CA LYS A 312 -10.73 -3.35 -16.95
C LYS A 312 -11.02 -4.55 -17.86
N GLU A 313 -10.00 -5.09 -18.53
CA GLU A 313 -10.15 -6.26 -19.39
C GLU A 313 -10.43 -7.53 -18.55
N PRO A 314 -11.57 -8.22 -18.72
CA PRO A 314 -12.02 -9.25 -17.78
C PRO A 314 -11.12 -10.49 -17.71
N GLU A 315 -10.41 -10.80 -18.80
CA GLU A 315 -9.41 -11.87 -18.87
C GLU A 315 -8.38 -11.50 -19.95
N PHE A 316 -7.10 -11.59 -19.63
CA PHE A 316 -6.01 -11.26 -20.56
C PHE A 316 -4.76 -12.11 -20.30
N ALA A 317 -3.88 -12.18 -21.30
CA ALA A 317 -2.59 -12.85 -21.19
C ALA A 317 -1.44 -11.88 -21.50
N LEU A 318 -0.42 -11.86 -20.66
CA LEU A 318 0.84 -11.13 -20.90
C LEU A 318 1.87 -12.09 -21.48
N LEU A 319 2.47 -11.73 -22.60
CA LEU A 319 3.47 -12.55 -23.29
C LEU A 319 4.88 -12.09 -22.91
N THR A 320 5.76 -13.03 -22.55
CA THR A 320 7.18 -12.74 -22.28
C THR A 320 8.06 -13.91 -22.69
N ASN A 321 9.27 -13.61 -23.15
CA ASN A 321 10.26 -14.60 -23.58
C ASN A 321 11.49 -14.50 -22.69
N MET A 322 12.08 -15.65 -22.34
CA MET A 322 13.31 -15.73 -21.57
C MET A 322 14.26 -16.77 -22.17
N SER A 323 15.56 -16.58 -21.95
CA SER A 323 16.61 -17.49 -22.42
C SER A 323 17.32 -18.12 -21.23
N TYR A 324 17.35 -19.46 -21.18
CA TYR A 324 18.07 -20.21 -20.16
C TYR A 324 18.98 -21.24 -20.83
N ASN A 325 20.26 -21.26 -20.48
CA ASN A 325 21.25 -22.19 -21.07
C ASN A 325 21.23 -22.17 -22.61
N GLN A 326 21.15 -20.99 -23.23
CA GLN A 326 21.06 -20.77 -24.69
C GLN A 326 19.80 -21.39 -25.35
N LYS A 327 18.76 -21.70 -24.57
CA LYS A 327 17.45 -22.11 -25.06
C LYS A 327 16.40 -21.08 -24.70
N ASP A 328 15.64 -20.66 -25.69
CA ASP A 328 14.53 -19.72 -25.50
C ASP A 328 13.24 -20.46 -25.12
N VAL A 329 12.50 -19.83 -24.22
CA VAL A 329 11.20 -20.28 -23.73
C VAL A 329 10.23 -19.10 -23.76
N ALA A 330 9.08 -19.33 -24.38
CA ALA A 330 7.96 -18.41 -24.40
C ALA A 330 7.01 -18.70 -23.24
N TYR A 331 6.52 -17.64 -22.60
CA TYR A 331 5.54 -17.69 -21.53
C TYR A 331 4.30 -16.84 -21.87
N ALA A 332 3.12 -17.37 -21.52
CA ALA A 332 1.86 -16.64 -21.53
C ALA A 332 1.29 -16.63 -20.11
N LEU A 333 1.26 -15.45 -19.48
CA LEU A 333 0.87 -15.25 -18.09
C LEU A 333 -0.61 -14.87 -18.04
N HIS A 334 -1.48 -15.70 -17.46
CA HIS A 334 -2.94 -15.52 -17.55
C HIS A 334 -3.51 -14.83 -16.31
N PHE A 335 -4.18 -13.70 -16.55
CA PHE A 335 -4.85 -12.89 -15.54
C PHE A 335 -6.34 -12.87 -15.79
N LYS A 336 -7.12 -12.88 -14.72
CA LYS A 336 -8.58 -12.82 -14.77
C LYS A 336 -9.13 -11.96 -13.64
N ALA A 337 -10.14 -11.15 -13.93
CA ALA A 337 -10.89 -10.42 -12.92
C ALA A 337 -11.70 -11.38 -12.03
N GLY A 338 -11.84 -11.05 -10.76
CA GLY A 338 -12.74 -11.73 -9.84
C GLY A 338 -14.21 -11.54 -10.22
N SER A 339 -15.10 -12.34 -9.63
CA SER A 339 -16.55 -12.27 -9.87
C SER A 339 -17.18 -10.91 -9.52
N GLU A 340 -16.55 -10.15 -8.62
CA GLU A 340 -16.97 -8.82 -8.19
C GLU A 340 -16.27 -7.70 -8.99
N GLY A 341 -15.35 -8.03 -9.90
CA GLY A 341 -14.66 -7.08 -10.78
C GLY A 341 -13.52 -6.27 -10.15
N ASP A 342 -13.41 -6.25 -8.82
CA ASP A 342 -12.50 -5.35 -8.07
C ASP A 342 -11.06 -5.85 -7.89
N MET A 343 -10.76 -7.11 -8.22
CA MET A 343 -9.43 -7.72 -8.07
C MET A 343 -9.05 -8.58 -9.27
N TYR A 344 -7.77 -8.58 -9.63
CA TYR A 344 -7.19 -9.49 -10.63
C TYR A 344 -6.41 -10.63 -9.98
N PHE A 345 -6.43 -11.79 -10.65
CA PHE A 345 -5.80 -13.02 -10.17
C PHE A 345 -4.88 -13.63 -11.23
N PHE A 346 -3.60 -13.78 -10.91
CA PHE A 346 -2.64 -14.56 -11.69
C PHE A 346 -2.75 -16.04 -11.28
N ASN A 347 -3.59 -16.79 -12.00
CA ASN A 347 -3.96 -18.17 -11.63
C ASN A 347 -3.09 -19.25 -12.30
N LYS A 348 -2.50 -18.93 -13.46
CA LYS A 348 -1.64 -19.85 -14.21
C LYS A 348 -0.75 -19.10 -15.19
N PHE A 349 0.32 -19.74 -15.62
CA PHE A 349 1.00 -19.41 -16.87
C PHE A 349 1.14 -20.64 -17.74
N ASP A 350 1.26 -20.44 -19.04
CA ASP A 350 1.71 -21.46 -19.97
C ASP A 350 3.18 -21.22 -20.31
N ALA A 351 3.92 -22.30 -20.56
CA ALA A 351 5.29 -22.26 -21.07
C ALA A 351 5.42 -23.17 -22.29
N ALA A 352 6.25 -22.78 -23.25
CA ALA A 352 6.65 -23.61 -24.39
C ALA A 352 8.12 -23.33 -24.75
N LEU A 353 8.91 -24.36 -25.03
CA LEU A 353 10.27 -24.18 -25.55
C LEU A 353 10.18 -23.75 -27.01
N ASN A 354 10.97 -22.76 -27.45
CA ASN A 354 10.91 -22.29 -28.84
C ASN A 354 11.34 -23.36 -29.86
N SER A 355 12.11 -24.37 -29.42
CA SER A 355 12.48 -25.55 -30.21
C SER A 355 11.37 -26.61 -30.31
N LYS A 356 10.30 -26.48 -29.51
CA LYS A 356 9.17 -27.41 -29.39
C LYS A 356 7.88 -26.63 -29.06
N PRO A 357 7.42 -25.71 -29.92
CA PRO A 357 6.30 -24.81 -29.61
C PRO A 357 4.98 -25.56 -29.34
N ASP A 358 4.81 -26.74 -29.94
CA ASP A 358 3.64 -27.60 -29.75
C ASP A 358 3.64 -28.35 -28.39
N GLU A 359 4.79 -28.50 -27.73
CA GLU A 359 4.90 -29.10 -26.39
C GLU A 359 4.67 -28.06 -25.28
N LYS A 360 3.51 -27.41 -25.34
CA LYS A 360 3.06 -26.41 -24.36
C LYS A 360 2.62 -27.08 -23.04
N GLN A 361 3.00 -26.49 -21.91
CA GLN A 361 2.61 -26.92 -20.56
C GLN A 361 2.10 -25.74 -19.72
N SER A 362 0.93 -25.88 -19.10
CA SER A 362 0.42 -24.95 -18.08
C SER A 362 0.95 -25.29 -16.69
N PHE A 363 1.26 -24.24 -15.93
CA PHE A 363 1.63 -24.28 -14.53
C PHE A 363 0.68 -23.38 -13.73
N TYR A 364 0.06 -23.93 -12.69
CA TYR A 364 -0.89 -23.22 -11.85
C TYR A 364 -0.20 -22.51 -10.69
N ILE A 365 -0.73 -21.35 -10.32
CA ILE A 365 -0.28 -20.48 -9.23
C ILE A 365 -1.41 -20.36 -8.21
N ASN A 366 -1.08 -20.45 -6.92
CA ASN A 366 -2.00 -20.26 -5.81
C ASN A 366 -1.45 -19.17 -4.89
N LYS A 367 -2.12 -18.00 -4.82
CA LYS A 367 -1.73 -16.86 -3.98
C LYS A 367 -0.23 -16.52 -4.09
N GLY A 368 0.27 -16.32 -5.31
CA GLY A 368 1.67 -16.02 -5.61
C GLY A 368 2.67 -17.18 -5.45
N ASN A 369 2.21 -18.36 -5.01
CA ASN A 369 3.04 -19.55 -4.82
C ASN A 369 2.82 -20.55 -5.97
N GLY A 370 3.89 -21.17 -6.46
CA GLY A 370 3.82 -22.18 -7.49
C GLY A 370 5.17 -22.58 -8.05
N ILE A 371 5.17 -23.13 -9.26
CA ILE A 371 6.38 -23.34 -10.07
C ILE A 371 6.83 -21.98 -10.63
N THR A 372 8.09 -21.62 -10.43
CA THR A 372 8.70 -20.40 -11.02
C THR A 372 9.01 -20.60 -12.50
N ALA A 373 9.22 -19.52 -13.26
CA ALA A 373 9.59 -19.56 -14.69
C ALA A 373 10.78 -20.51 -14.96
N LYS A 374 11.86 -20.37 -14.20
CA LYS A 374 13.06 -21.20 -14.35
C LYS A 374 12.83 -22.67 -13.93
N GLU A 375 12.01 -22.92 -12.91
CA GLU A 375 11.62 -24.28 -12.54
C GLU A 375 10.73 -24.92 -13.62
N ALA A 376 9.82 -24.17 -14.25
CA ALA A 376 9.02 -24.64 -15.38
C ALA A 376 9.89 -25.00 -16.59
N PHE A 377 10.87 -24.15 -16.94
CA PHE A 377 11.88 -24.47 -17.95
C PHE A 377 12.65 -25.77 -17.60
N ASN A 378 13.08 -25.91 -16.33
CA ASN A 378 13.78 -27.11 -15.88
C ASN A 378 12.91 -28.37 -16.00
N LEU A 379 11.61 -28.27 -15.67
CA LEU A 379 10.62 -29.34 -15.80
C LEU A 379 10.34 -29.73 -17.27
N MET A 380 10.21 -28.75 -18.17
CA MET A 380 10.05 -28.99 -19.62
C MET A 380 11.29 -29.62 -20.26
N GLU A 381 12.48 -29.32 -19.74
CA GLU A 381 13.74 -29.99 -20.08
C GLU A 381 13.89 -31.38 -19.42
N GLY A 382 12.81 -31.94 -18.84
CA GLY A 382 12.78 -33.29 -18.27
C GLY A 382 13.53 -33.47 -16.96
N ARG A 383 13.92 -32.38 -16.28
CA ARG A 383 14.61 -32.40 -14.98
C ARG A 383 13.60 -32.36 -13.84
N ALA A 384 14.03 -32.79 -12.65
CA ALA A 384 13.18 -32.78 -11.46
C ALA A 384 13.37 -31.51 -10.62
N VAL A 385 12.29 -31.01 -10.01
CA VAL A 385 12.28 -29.83 -9.12
C VAL A 385 11.70 -30.22 -7.76
N HIS A 386 12.32 -29.79 -6.68
CA HIS A 386 11.88 -30.02 -5.30
C HIS A 386 11.04 -28.85 -4.80
N LYS A 387 9.80 -29.10 -4.34
CA LYS A 387 8.88 -28.08 -3.84
C LYS A 387 8.23 -28.48 -2.52
N THR A 388 7.97 -27.46 -1.68
CA THR A 388 6.91 -27.52 -0.68
C THR A 388 5.56 -27.55 -1.38
N LEU A 389 4.72 -28.50 -1.02
CA LEU A 389 3.36 -28.69 -1.53
C LEU A 389 2.40 -28.83 -0.34
N PHE A 390 1.10 -28.77 -0.62
CA PHE A 390 0.02 -28.98 0.34
C PHE A 390 -0.78 -30.22 -0.07
N ASN A 391 -1.27 -31.01 0.89
CA ASN A 391 -2.23 -32.10 0.64
C ASN A 391 -3.67 -31.56 0.60
N LYS A 392 -4.69 -32.42 0.74
CA LYS A 392 -6.10 -31.97 0.73
C LYS A 392 -6.52 -31.40 2.08
N GLU A 393 -5.71 -31.67 3.10
CA GLU A 393 -5.87 -31.34 4.50
C GLU A 393 -5.06 -30.06 4.88
N ASP A 394 -4.55 -29.34 3.87
CA ASP A 394 -3.67 -28.15 3.97
C ASP A 394 -2.35 -28.39 4.76
N GLU A 395 -1.95 -29.64 4.95
CA GLU A 395 -0.65 -30.00 5.55
C GLU A 395 0.48 -29.85 4.53
N LYS A 396 1.58 -29.23 4.97
CA LYS A 396 2.78 -29.02 4.15
C LYS A 396 3.61 -30.29 4.06
N TYR A 397 3.97 -30.70 2.86
CA TYR A 397 4.96 -31.77 2.61
C TYR A 397 5.96 -31.35 1.53
N GLN A 398 7.15 -31.97 1.55
CA GLN A 398 8.15 -31.80 0.50
C GLN A 398 8.06 -32.92 -0.54
N ALA A 399 8.22 -32.59 -1.82
CA ALA A 399 8.36 -33.58 -2.87
C ALA A 399 9.21 -33.10 -4.04
N TRP A 400 9.91 -34.06 -4.67
CA TRP A 400 10.43 -33.91 -6.03
C TRP A 400 9.30 -34.12 -7.04
N LEU A 401 9.25 -33.24 -8.03
CA LEU A 401 8.31 -33.22 -9.14
C LEU A 401 9.06 -33.38 -10.46
N LYS A 402 8.52 -34.15 -11.40
CA LYS A 402 8.94 -34.19 -12.80
C LYS A 402 7.72 -34.35 -13.70
N LEU A 403 7.72 -33.78 -14.90
CA LEU A 403 6.65 -34.00 -15.87
C LEU A 403 6.60 -35.47 -16.29
N ASP A 404 5.39 -35.96 -16.50
CA ASP A 404 5.10 -37.29 -16.97
C ASP A 404 4.78 -37.26 -18.47
N ASP A 405 5.74 -37.65 -19.30
CA ASP A 405 5.56 -37.74 -20.75
C ASP A 405 4.58 -38.86 -21.16
N ASP A 406 4.31 -39.82 -20.27
CA ASP A 406 3.45 -40.97 -20.54
C ASP A 406 1.96 -40.71 -20.22
N ASN A 407 1.67 -39.70 -19.39
CA ASN A 407 0.32 -39.45 -18.85
C ASN A 407 -0.09 -37.98 -18.94
N LEU A 408 -1.20 -37.72 -19.63
CA LEU A 408 -1.79 -36.39 -19.79
C LEU A 408 -3.06 -36.22 -18.95
N SER A 409 -3.30 -34.98 -18.52
CA SER A 409 -4.59 -34.53 -17.98
C SER A 409 -5.65 -34.41 -19.09
N PRO A 410 -6.96 -34.33 -18.76
CA PRO A 410 -8.02 -34.10 -19.75
C PRO A 410 -7.84 -32.81 -20.58
N GLY A 411 -7.10 -31.82 -20.07
CA GLY A 411 -6.75 -30.58 -20.77
C GLY A 411 -5.43 -30.64 -21.55
N GLY A 412 -4.88 -31.83 -21.81
CA GLY A 412 -3.65 -32.02 -22.61
C GLY A 412 -2.33 -31.79 -21.88
N ASN A 413 -2.32 -31.14 -20.71
CA ASN A 413 -1.10 -30.94 -19.91
C ASN A 413 -0.53 -32.26 -19.38
N LYS A 414 0.80 -32.44 -19.44
CA LYS A 414 1.53 -33.55 -18.80
C LYS A 414 1.29 -33.54 -17.30
N LEU A 415 1.08 -34.72 -16.71
CA LEU A 415 0.93 -34.89 -15.25
C LEU A 415 2.29 -34.78 -14.54
N PHE A 416 2.28 -34.80 -13.20
CA PHE A 416 3.49 -34.81 -12.39
C PHE A 416 3.73 -36.17 -11.75
N LYS A 417 4.87 -36.80 -12.07
CA LYS A 417 5.48 -37.84 -11.23
C LYS A 417 6.01 -37.18 -9.95
N ARG A 418 5.72 -37.77 -8.78
CA ARG A 418 6.03 -37.20 -7.46
C ARG A 418 6.80 -38.20 -6.59
N TRP A 419 7.82 -37.71 -5.89
CA TRP A 419 8.57 -38.48 -4.89
C TRP A 419 8.70 -37.65 -3.61
N ASN A 420 7.95 -38.02 -2.56
CA ASN A 420 7.99 -37.38 -1.25
C ASN A 420 9.20 -37.85 -0.42
N GLU A 421 9.37 -37.30 0.77
CA GLU A 421 10.49 -37.63 1.68
C GLU A 421 10.54 -39.13 2.04
N ASN A 422 9.37 -39.77 2.21
CA ASN A 422 9.25 -41.22 2.46
C ASN A 422 9.79 -42.09 1.31
N TYR A 423 9.94 -41.54 0.10
CA TYR A 423 10.60 -42.24 -1.00
C TYR A 423 12.11 -42.41 -0.75
N GLY A 424 12.73 -41.58 0.10
CA GLY A 424 14.12 -41.73 0.52
C GLY A 424 15.15 -41.40 -0.56
N PHE A 425 14.89 -40.39 -1.40
CA PHE A 425 15.92 -39.79 -2.25
C PHE A 425 16.52 -38.57 -1.55
N ASP A 426 17.80 -38.67 -1.23
CA ASP A 426 18.59 -37.62 -0.59
C ASP A 426 19.74 -37.21 -1.52
N VAL A 427 19.59 -36.06 -2.18
CA VAL A 427 20.56 -35.55 -3.17
C VAL A 427 21.90 -35.17 -2.52
N GLU A 428 21.91 -34.81 -1.24
CA GLU A 428 23.13 -34.46 -0.51
C GLU A 428 23.95 -35.72 -0.21
N LYS A 429 23.33 -36.74 0.38
CA LYS A 429 23.96 -38.05 0.59
C LYS A 429 24.44 -38.69 -0.71
N VAL A 430 23.78 -38.41 -1.83
CA VAL A 430 24.18 -38.87 -3.16
C VAL A 430 25.43 -38.16 -3.71
N LEU A 431 25.76 -36.95 -3.25
CA LEU A 431 26.92 -36.17 -3.71
C LEU A 431 28.11 -36.21 -2.74
N SER A 432 27.87 -36.40 -1.45
CA SER A 432 28.91 -36.51 -0.44
C SER A 432 29.93 -37.61 -0.75
N GLY A 433 31.22 -37.32 -0.51
CA GLY A 433 32.32 -38.27 -0.71
C GLY A 433 32.74 -38.52 -2.17
N LYS A 434 32.24 -37.73 -3.14
CA LYS A 434 32.53 -37.87 -4.59
C LYS A 434 33.64 -36.98 -5.13
N GLY A 435 34.49 -36.40 -4.27
CA GLY A 435 35.58 -35.51 -4.70
C GLY A 435 35.11 -34.23 -5.41
N ILE A 436 33.86 -33.81 -5.20
CA ILE A 436 33.27 -32.58 -5.72
C ILE A 436 33.75 -31.41 -4.84
N LYS A 437 34.46 -30.43 -5.42
CA LYS A 437 35.03 -29.29 -4.68
C LYS A 437 33.97 -28.44 -4.01
N GLU A 438 32.83 -28.24 -4.69
CA GLU A 438 31.70 -27.48 -4.14
C GLU A 438 31.09 -28.14 -2.91
N MET A 439 31.27 -29.46 -2.69
CA MET A 439 30.84 -30.16 -1.47
C MET A 439 31.83 -30.05 -0.29
N ALA A 440 32.97 -29.37 -0.47
CA ALA A 440 34.01 -29.26 0.58
C ALA A 440 33.77 -28.11 1.58
N THR A 441 32.90 -27.14 1.23
CA THR A 441 32.53 -26.02 2.11
C THR A 441 31.01 -26.00 2.31
N ALA A 442 30.55 -25.55 3.49
CA ALA A 442 29.12 -25.48 3.81
C ALA A 442 28.35 -24.57 2.83
N GLU A 443 28.94 -23.44 2.45
CA GLU A 443 28.38 -22.48 1.49
C GLU A 443 28.26 -23.07 0.08
N GLY A 444 29.32 -23.75 -0.39
CA GLY A 444 29.33 -24.42 -1.69
C GLY A 444 28.32 -25.55 -1.75
N GLN A 445 28.21 -26.33 -0.66
CA GLN A 445 27.23 -27.40 -0.50
C GLN A 445 25.81 -26.83 -0.54
N GLU A 446 25.50 -25.80 0.26
CA GLU A 446 24.16 -25.20 0.25
C GLU A 446 23.81 -24.69 -1.16
N ALA A 447 24.72 -23.96 -1.81
CA ALA A 447 24.51 -23.43 -3.15
C ALA A 447 24.24 -24.55 -4.19
N LEU A 448 25.04 -25.62 -4.18
CA LEU A 448 24.89 -26.78 -5.06
C LEU A 448 23.54 -27.49 -4.82
N ILE A 449 23.22 -27.83 -3.57
CA ILE A 449 21.98 -28.53 -3.21
C ILE A 449 20.75 -27.67 -3.50
N LYS A 450 20.80 -26.35 -3.26
CA LYS A 450 19.74 -25.38 -3.58
C LYS A 450 19.53 -25.23 -5.09
N SER A 451 20.61 -25.24 -5.87
CA SER A 451 20.55 -25.20 -7.34
C SER A 451 19.91 -26.48 -7.91
N LEU A 452 20.30 -27.64 -7.38
CA LEU A 452 19.73 -28.95 -7.76
C LEU A 452 18.27 -29.11 -7.33
N LYS A 453 17.89 -28.63 -6.14
CA LYS A 453 16.48 -28.57 -5.69
C LYS A 453 15.62 -27.70 -6.62
N LYS A 454 16.17 -26.64 -7.21
CA LYS A 454 15.49 -25.86 -8.26
C LYS A 454 15.48 -26.53 -9.65
N GLY A 455 16.05 -27.73 -9.79
CA GLY A 455 16.12 -28.50 -11.05
C GLY A 455 17.17 -28.00 -12.06
N ASN A 456 18.10 -27.15 -11.64
CA ASN A 456 19.16 -26.68 -12.52
C ASN A 456 20.11 -27.84 -12.89
N ALA A 457 20.68 -27.77 -14.09
CA ALA A 457 21.92 -28.50 -14.40
C ALA A 457 23.07 -27.68 -13.82
N GLN A 458 23.59 -28.11 -12.67
CA GLN A 458 24.60 -27.36 -11.93
C GLN A 458 25.99 -27.84 -12.35
N GLN A 459 26.86 -26.90 -12.72
CA GLN A 459 28.27 -27.22 -12.94
C GLN A 459 28.93 -27.55 -11.59
N VAL A 460 29.72 -28.61 -11.57
CA VAL A 460 30.54 -29.06 -10.44
C VAL A 460 31.97 -29.35 -10.91
N THR A 461 32.92 -29.19 -10.00
CA THR A 461 34.35 -29.40 -10.23
C THR A 461 34.77 -30.63 -9.44
N VAL A 462 35.18 -31.69 -10.13
CA VAL A 462 35.66 -32.94 -9.52
C VAL A 462 37.18 -32.94 -9.55
N GLU A 463 37.81 -33.21 -8.41
CA GLU A 463 39.26 -33.43 -8.35
C GLU A 463 39.57 -34.92 -8.48
N ARG A 464 40.46 -35.25 -9.43
CA ARG A 464 40.88 -36.60 -9.73
C ARG A 464 42.34 -36.62 -10.17
N ASP A 465 43.15 -37.46 -9.53
CA ASP A 465 44.56 -37.67 -9.89
C ASP A 465 45.37 -36.34 -9.92
N GLY A 466 45.03 -35.40 -9.01
CA GLY A 466 45.60 -34.05 -8.93
C GLY A 466 45.14 -33.08 -10.03
N LYS A 467 44.13 -33.43 -10.81
CA LYS A 467 43.57 -32.62 -11.91
C LYS A 467 42.11 -32.30 -11.67
N GLU A 468 41.71 -31.09 -12.05
CA GLU A 468 40.30 -30.66 -12.03
C GLU A 468 39.59 -31.03 -13.33
N GLN A 469 38.41 -31.63 -13.22
CA GLN A 469 37.52 -31.87 -14.35
C GLN A 469 36.11 -31.35 -14.03
N LYS A 470 35.52 -30.62 -14.97
CA LYS A 470 34.18 -30.02 -14.82
C LYS A 470 33.11 -30.90 -15.45
N PHE A 471 32.02 -31.08 -14.72
CA PHE A 471 30.81 -31.80 -15.15
C PHE A 471 29.57 -30.96 -14.83
N PHE A 472 28.44 -31.30 -15.45
CA PHE A 472 27.13 -30.84 -15.00
C PHE A 472 26.37 -31.97 -14.32
N VAL A 473 25.63 -31.68 -13.26
CA VAL A 473 24.80 -32.64 -12.53
C VAL A 473 23.36 -32.16 -12.42
N THR A 474 22.40 -33.10 -12.45
CA THR A 474 20.97 -32.85 -12.19
C THR A 474 20.40 -33.91 -11.25
N ALA A 475 19.44 -33.53 -10.40
CA ALA A 475 18.74 -34.48 -9.54
C ALA A 475 17.92 -35.51 -10.34
N SER A 476 18.06 -36.79 -10.00
CA SER A 476 17.37 -37.92 -10.65
C SER A 476 16.61 -38.76 -9.60
N PRO A 477 15.50 -38.21 -9.04
CA PRO A 477 14.77 -38.82 -7.93
C PRO A 477 14.27 -40.22 -8.25
N GLN A 478 13.76 -40.46 -9.46
CA GLN A 478 13.27 -41.77 -9.92
C GLN A 478 14.27 -42.92 -9.74
N PHE A 479 15.57 -42.63 -9.83
CA PHE A 479 16.66 -43.60 -9.68
C PHE A 479 17.46 -43.38 -8.38
N LYS A 480 16.94 -42.55 -7.47
CA LYS A 480 17.55 -42.13 -6.20
C LYS A 480 19.01 -41.68 -6.36
N THR A 481 19.31 -40.94 -7.43
CA THR A 481 20.68 -40.59 -7.81
C THR A 481 20.76 -39.22 -8.51
N VAL A 482 21.91 -38.91 -9.10
CA VAL A 482 22.08 -37.75 -10.00
C VAL A 482 22.45 -38.23 -11.40
N ASP A 483 21.95 -37.51 -12.40
CA ASP A 483 22.41 -37.65 -13.77
C ASP A 483 23.61 -36.72 -14.00
N VAL A 484 24.58 -37.16 -14.80
CA VAL A 484 25.88 -36.49 -15.00
C VAL A 484 26.09 -36.23 -16.48
N PHE A 485 26.61 -35.06 -16.82
CA PHE A 485 26.82 -34.61 -18.20
C PHE A 485 28.20 -33.99 -18.39
N ASP A 486 28.74 -34.11 -19.60
CA ASP A 486 29.96 -33.42 -20.01
C ASP A 486 29.72 -31.93 -20.33
N ALA A 487 30.79 -31.22 -20.71
CA ALA A 487 30.73 -29.81 -21.10
C ALA A 487 29.87 -29.53 -22.35
N LYS A 488 29.42 -30.55 -23.08
CA LYS A 488 28.51 -30.47 -24.23
C LYS A 488 27.07 -30.89 -23.86
N MET A 489 26.76 -30.99 -22.57
CA MET A 489 25.49 -31.48 -22.02
C MET A 489 25.11 -32.90 -22.49
N LYS A 490 26.10 -33.72 -22.90
CA LYS A 490 25.88 -35.13 -23.22
C LYS A 490 25.96 -35.96 -21.93
N LYS A 491 24.99 -36.84 -21.71
CA LYS A 491 24.95 -37.72 -20.53
C LYS A 491 26.16 -38.66 -20.53
N VAL A 492 26.87 -38.71 -19.41
CA VAL A 492 28.03 -39.58 -19.15
C VAL A 492 27.73 -40.56 -18.02
N LYS A 493 28.63 -41.53 -17.79
CA LYS A 493 28.52 -42.47 -16.68
C LYS A 493 28.70 -41.74 -15.35
N ARG A 494 27.85 -42.05 -14.37
CA ARG A 494 27.94 -41.46 -13.01
C ARG A 494 29.25 -41.85 -12.30
N GLU A 495 29.86 -42.95 -12.72
CA GLU A 495 31.18 -43.40 -12.26
C GLU A 495 32.30 -42.42 -12.65
N GLU A 496 32.07 -41.46 -13.54
CA GLU A 496 33.02 -40.35 -13.78
C GLU A 496 33.13 -39.40 -12.58
N LEU A 497 32.15 -39.36 -11.67
CA LEU A 497 32.21 -38.66 -10.38
C LEU A 497 32.90 -39.48 -9.27
N LEU A 498 33.50 -40.63 -9.57
CA LEU A 498 34.19 -41.47 -8.58
C LEU A 498 35.71 -41.38 -8.77
N GLN A 499 36.44 -41.28 -7.66
CA GLN A 499 37.89 -41.46 -7.65
C GLN A 499 38.27 -42.89 -8.08
N PRO A 500 39.46 -43.12 -8.67
CA PRO A 500 39.82 -44.43 -9.23
C PRO A 500 39.73 -45.59 -8.23
N GLU A 501 40.13 -45.34 -6.98
CA GLU A 501 40.09 -46.30 -5.86
C GLU A 501 38.66 -46.75 -5.53
N GLN A 502 37.67 -45.85 -5.65
CA GLN A 502 36.25 -46.14 -5.44
C GLN A 502 35.61 -46.92 -6.59
N LYS A 503 36.25 -46.99 -7.78
CA LYS A 503 35.70 -47.75 -8.92
C LYS A 503 35.79 -49.25 -8.69
N GLN A 504 36.88 -49.73 -8.09
CA GLN A 504 37.16 -51.17 -7.93
C GLN A 504 36.18 -51.90 -6.98
N SER A 505 35.60 -51.22 -5.99
CA SER A 505 34.62 -51.81 -5.06
C SER A 505 33.19 -51.91 -5.64
N SER A 506 32.92 -51.22 -6.75
CA SER A 506 31.59 -51.19 -7.36
C SER A 506 31.31 -52.39 -8.29
N SER A 507 32.36 -52.95 -8.89
CA SER A 507 32.29 -54.01 -9.91
C SER A 507 31.69 -55.34 -9.41
N GLN A 508 31.71 -55.61 -8.10
CA GLN A 508 31.14 -56.84 -7.53
C GLN A 508 29.64 -56.74 -7.20
N LYS A 509 28.99 -55.57 -7.34
CA LYS A 509 27.54 -55.41 -7.08
C LYS A 509 26.67 -55.33 -8.32
N GLN A 510 27.23 -55.20 -9.53
CA GLN A 510 26.44 -55.04 -10.76
C GLN A 510 25.78 -56.33 -11.27
N ASP A 511 26.29 -57.52 -10.94
CA ASP A 511 25.77 -58.79 -11.48
C ASP A 511 24.41 -59.22 -10.88
N ASN A 512 24.00 -58.61 -9.75
CA ASN A 512 22.70 -58.88 -9.12
C ASN A 512 21.57 -57.92 -9.53
N GLN A 513 21.86 -56.77 -10.17
CA GLN A 513 20.80 -55.85 -10.62
C GLN A 513 20.21 -56.22 -11.99
N GLN A 514 20.98 -56.85 -12.89
CA GLN A 514 20.46 -57.29 -14.20
C GLN A 514 19.44 -58.45 -14.12
N LYS A 515 19.27 -59.10 -12.95
CA LYS A 515 18.28 -60.17 -12.76
C LYS A 515 16.90 -59.68 -12.29
N GLN A 516 16.78 -58.46 -11.73
CA GLN A 516 15.47 -57.93 -11.28
C GLN A 516 14.66 -57.25 -12.40
N ASP A 517 15.31 -56.64 -13.39
CA ASP A 517 14.64 -55.98 -14.54
C ASP A 517 13.86 -56.94 -15.47
N LYS A 518 14.05 -58.27 -15.33
CA LYS A 518 13.28 -59.29 -16.07
C LYS A 518 12.03 -59.82 -15.35
N GLN A 519 11.81 -59.50 -14.07
CA GLN A 519 10.66 -60.03 -13.30
C GLN A 519 9.53 -59.02 -13.06
N GLN A 520 9.67 -57.75 -13.44
CA GLN A 520 8.56 -56.76 -13.36
C GLN A 520 7.75 -56.60 -14.67
N LYS A 521 7.86 -57.55 -15.61
CA LYS A 521 6.97 -57.62 -16.79
C LYS A 521 5.79 -58.59 -16.65
N GLU A 522 5.71 -59.37 -15.57
CA GLU A 522 4.57 -60.24 -15.27
C GLU A 522 3.83 -59.72 -14.04
N GLY A 523 2.90 -58.78 -14.28
CA GLY A 523 2.21 -58.07 -13.19
C GLY A 523 0.99 -57.25 -13.59
N LEU A 524 0.42 -57.44 -14.79
CA LEU A 524 -0.90 -56.91 -15.13
C LEU A 524 -1.98 -57.99 -14.96
N PRO A 525 -2.94 -57.84 -14.04
CA PRO A 525 -4.17 -58.62 -14.07
C PRO A 525 -5.00 -58.21 -15.29
N ALA A 526 -5.35 -59.18 -16.14
CA ALA A 526 -6.21 -58.94 -17.28
C ALA A 526 -7.65 -58.56 -16.86
N LYS A 527 -8.32 -57.79 -17.73
CA LYS A 527 -9.70 -57.28 -17.58
C LYS A 527 -10.70 -58.34 -17.09
N LYS A 528 -11.67 -57.90 -16.29
CA LYS A 528 -13.03 -58.47 -16.32
C LYS A 528 -14.05 -57.39 -16.67
N HIS A 529 -14.55 -57.45 -17.91
CA HIS A 529 -15.86 -56.90 -18.21
C HIS A 529 -16.93 -57.70 -17.45
N LYS A 530 -17.89 -57.00 -16.84
CA LYS A 530 -19.26 -57.51 -16.69
C LYS A 530 -20.17 -56.56 -17.43
N GLY A 531 -20.73 -57.02 -18.54
CA GLY A 531 -21.84 -56.34 -19.19
C GLY A 531 -23.14 -56.60 -18.42
N VAL A 532 -24.09 -55.68 -18.54
CA VAL A 532 -25.48 -55.88 -18.17
C VAL A 532 -26.32 -55.55 -19.40
N LYS A 533 -26.89 -56.59 -20.03
CA LYS A 533 -28.28 -56.56 -20.48
C LYS A 533 -29.12 -56.92 -19.24
N VAL A 534 -30.35 -56.45 -19.05
CA VAL A 534 -31.37 -56.01 -20.02
C VAL A 534 -31.84 -54.61 -19.70
#